data_AF-A0A376VVE5-F1
#
_entry.id   AF-A0A376VVE5-F1
#
_cell.length_a   1.000
_cell.length_b   1.000
_cell.length_c   1.000
_cell.angle_alpha   90.00
_cell.angle_beta   90.00
_cell.angle_gamma   90.00
#
_symmetry.space_group_name_H-M   'P 1'
#
loop_
_entity.id
_entity.type
_entity.pdbx_description
1 polymer ?
#
loop_
_entity_poly.entity_id
_entity_poly.type
_entity_poly.pdbx_seq_one_letter_code
_entity_poly.pdbx_strand_id
1 'polypeptide(L)'
;MKSTPAVTPRQKNGSSGVSVISRSAPFVLTGTEQRGGRTYAAVAPRGFTRLSDVTLLGEGESTAGWMLERAGRGEASFRVNGRQVRVMVE
;
A
#
# COMPACT_ATOMS: atom_id res chain seq x y z
N MET A 1 38.18 -32.22 12.83
CA MET A 1 37.92 -31.66 11.48
C MET A 1 36.49 -31.14 11.48
N LYS A 2 36.27 -29.91 11.01
CA LYS A 2 35.06 -29.09 11.22
C LYS A 2 33.80 -29.64 10.54
N SER A 3 32.67 -29.36 11.17
CA SER A 3 31.30 -29.80 10.86
C SER A 3 30.63 -29.01 9.71
N THR A 4 29.63 -29.70 9.12
CA THR A 4 28.38 -29.23 8.48
C THR A 4 28.38 -28.81 7.00
N PRO A 5 27.59 -29.49 6.14
CA PRO A 5 27.04 -28.92 4.90
C PRO A 5 25.58 -28.47 5.06
N ALA A 6 25.15 -27.62 4.11
CA ALA A 6 23.78 -27.21 3.76
C ALA A 6 23.28 -25.85 4.32
N VAL A 7 23.46 -24.79 3.50
CA VAL A 7 22.50 -23.68 3.44
C VAL A 7 21.67 -23.87 2.18
N THR A 8 20.39 -24.20 2.38
CA THR A 8 19.38 -24.40 1.34
C THR A 8 19.10 -23.09 0.59
N PRO A 9 19.06 -23.07 -0.76
CA PRO A 9 18.50 -21.95 -1.49
C PRO A 9 16.97 -22.08 -1.49
N ARG A 10 16.24 -21.13 -0.89
CA ARG A 10 14.78 -21.04 -1.08
C ARG A 10 14.26 -19.62 -0.96
N GLN A 11 14.68 -18.74 -1.88
CA GLN A 11 13.84 -17.61 -2.23
C GLN A 11 12.73 -18.13 -3.16
N LYS A 12 11.61 -18.53 -2.57
CA LYS A 12 10.42 -18.91 -3.33
C LYS A 12 9.78 -17.65 -3.92
N ASN A 13 9.82 -17.58 -5.24
CA ASN A 13 9.02 -16.68 -6.07
C ASN A 13 7.57 -16.58 -5.57
N GLY A 14 7.14 -15.35 -5.34
CA GLY A 14 5.75 -14.94 -5.28
C GLY A 14 5.48 -13.86 -6.31
N SER A 15 5.89 -14.06 -7.58
CA SER A 15 5.33 -13.29 -8.69
C SER A 15 3.86 -13.68 -8.80
N SER A 16 2.93 -12.87 -8.26
CA SER A 16 1.50 -12.76 -8.64
C SER A 16 0.66 -12.17 -7.51
N GLY A 17 0.95 -10.93 -7.12
CA GLY A 17 -0.09 -10.06 -6.57
C GLY A 17 -0.64 -9.25 -7.74
N VAL A 18 -1.60 -9.81 -8.46
CA VAL A 18 -2.24 -9.19 -9.63
C VAL A 18 -2.46 -7.69 -9.41
N SER A 19 -1.75 -6.87 -10.20
CA SER A 19 -1.88 -5.41 -10.26
C SER A 19 -3.20 -5.04 -10.95
N VAL A 20 -4.33 -5.25 -10.27
CA VAL A 20 -5.68 -5.02 -10.86
C VAL A 20 -6.59 -4.18 -9.96
N ILE A 21 -6.20 -3.86 -8.73
CA ILE A 21 -7.17 -3.43 -7.73
C ILE A 21 -7.24 -1.90 -7.55
N SER A 22 -6.35 -1.10 -8.17
CA SER A 22 -6.49 0.37 -8.19
C SER A 22 -7.84 0.81 -8.76
N ARG A 23 -8.39 0.09 -9.76
CA ARG A 23 -9.72 0.38 -10.34
C ARG A 23 -10.89 0.12 -9.38
N SER A 24 -10.71 -0.69 -8.34
CA SER A 24 -11.80 -1.01 -7.39
C SER A 24 -11.77 -0.16 -6.12
N ALA A 25 -10.65 0.50 -5.82
CA ALA A 25 -10.61 1.45 -4.73
C ALA A 25 -11.56 2.62 -5.06
N PRO A 26 -12.44 3.03 -4.13
CA PRO A 26 -13.33 4.17 -4.33
C PRO A 26 -12.61 5.53 -4.27
N PHE A 27 -11.28 5.51 -4.22
CA PHE A 27 -10.38 6.65 -4.18
C PHE A 27 -9.19 6.41 -5.13
N VAL A 28 -8.47 7.48 -5.41
CA VAL A 28 -7.14 7.44 -6.03
C VAL A 28 -6.09 7.68 -4.97
N LEU A 29 -4.93 7.03 -5.10
CA LEU A 29 -3.74 7.40 -4.33
C LEU A 29 -3.05 8.52 -5.10
N THR A 30 -3.06 9.74 -4.58
CA THR A 30 -2.43 10.90 -5.24
C THR A 30 -0.94 11.00 -4.94
N GLY A 31 -0.48 10.32 -3.88
CA GLY A 31 0.91 10.31 -3.46
C GLY A 31 1.12 9.67 -2.11
N THR A 32 2.36 9.79 -1.63
CA THR A 32 2.73 9.42 -0.26
C THR A 32 3.55 10.54 0.35
N GLU A 33 3.33 10.84 1.62
CA GLU A 33 3.98 11.95 2.29
C GLU A 33 4.73 11.50 3.54
N GLN A 34 5.96 11.99 3.74
CA GLN A 34 6.75 11.70 4.94
C GLN A 34 6.69 12.86 5.92
N ARG A 35 6.27 12.58 7.16
CA ARG A 35 6.22 13.56 8.25
C ARG A 35 6.67 12.92 9.55
N GLY A 36 7.69 13.50 10.19
CA GLY A 36 8.18 13.04 11.49
C GLY A 36 8.57 11.56 11.54
N GLY A 37 9.19 11.04 10.46
CA GLY A 37 9.61 9.64 10.36
C GLY A 37 8.49 8.63 10.04
N ARG A 38 7.26 9.10 9.79
CA ARG A 38 6.11 8.28 9.37
C ARG A 38 5.75 8.59 7.91
N THR A 39 5.31 7.58 7.19
CA THR A 39 4.78 7.73 5.83
C THR A 39 3.26 7.65 5.84
N TYR A 40 2.62 8.58 5.15
CA TYR A 40 1.18 8.69 5.01
C TYR A 40 0.78 8.43 3.56
N ALA A 41 -0.39 7.83 3.34
CA ALA A 41 -0.99 7.73 2.02
C ALA A 41 -1.86 8.97 1.77
N ALA A 42 -1.63 9.68 0.68
CA ALA A 42 -2.49 10.78 0.24
C ALA A 42 -3.57 10.21 -0.68
N VAL A 43 -4.82 10.26 -0.26
CA VAL A 43 -5.96 9.70 -1.01
C VAL A 43 -7.00 10.76 -1.30
N ALA A 44 -7.69 10.65 -2.44
CA ALA A 44 -8.78 11.54 -2.82
C ALA A 44 -9.90 10.76 -3.52
N PRO A 45 -11.15 11.26 -3.51
CA PRO A 45 -12.20 10.70 -4.35
C PRO A 45 -11.78 10.64 -5.82
N ARG A 46 -12.24 9.63 -6.56
CA ARG A 46 -11.99 9.58 -8.02
C ARG A 46 -12.60 10.83 -8.68
N GLY A 47 -11.84 11.49 -9.55
CA GLY A 47 -12.29 12.72 -10.22
C GLY A 47 -12.27 13.98 -9.34
N PHE A 48 -11.56 13.97 -8.20
CA PHE A 48 -11.36 15.18 -7.40
C PHE A 48 -10.75 16.32 -8.23
N THR A 49 -11.11 17.55 -7.90
CA THR A 49 -10.60 18.76 -8.57
C THR A 49 -10.00 19.77 -7.60
N ARG A 50 -10.10 19.53 -6.29
CA ARG A 50 -9.63 20.43 -5.25
C ARG A 50 -8.66 19.71 -4.33
N LEU A 51 -7.55 20.38 -3.99
CA LEU A 51 -6.55 19.84 -3.06
C LEU A 51 -7.14 19.61 -1.66
N SER A 52 -8.18 20.36 -1.28
CA SER A 52 -8.90 20.18 -0.02
C SER A 52 -9.58 18.81 0.12
N ASP A 53 -9.78 18.09 -0.99
CA ASP A 53 -10.40 16.76 -0.98
C ASP A 53 -9.37 15.64 -0.72
N VAL A 54 -8.07 15.99 -0.68
CA VAL A 54 -6.99 15.05 -0.35
C VAL A 54 -6.93 14.84 1.16
N THR A 55 -7.05 13.59 1.57
CA THR A 55 -6.88 13.15 2.97
C THR A 55 -5.56 12.40 3.12
N LEU A 56 -4.84 12.68 4.20
CA LEU A 56 -3.67 11.89 4.58
C LEU A 56 -4.10 10.80 5.55
N LEU A 57 -3.80 9.54 5.22
CA LEU A 57 -4.01 8.39 6.08
C LEU A 57 -2.69 7.91 6.66
N GLY A 58 -2.64 7.74 7.97
CA GLY A 58 -1.60 7.01 8.69
C GLY A 58 -1.89 5.51 8.77
N GLU A 59 -0.88 4.71 9.08
CA GLU A 59 -1.06 3.26 9.29
C GLU A 59 -2.12 3.00 10.38
N GLY A 60 -3.07 2.11 10.08
CA GLY A 60 -4.24 1.80 10.92
C GLY A 60 -5.46 2.67 10.66
N GLU A 61 -5.32 3.83 10.01
CA GLU A 61 -6.46 4.67 9.65
C GLU A 61 -7.20 4.12 8.43
N SER A 62 -8.50 4.41 8.33
CA SER A 62 -9.38 3.83 7.31
C SER A 62 -10.18 4.87 6.57
N THR A 63 -10.43 4.61 5.28
CA THR A 63 -11.39 5.35 4.47
C THR A 63 -12.23 4.39 3.63
N ALA A 64 -13.54 4.58 3.56
CA ALA A 64 -14.45 3.74 2.76
C ALA A 64 -14.28 2.21 2.97
N GLY A 65 -13.91 1.76 4.17
CA GLY A 65 -13.65 0.35 4.49
C GLY A 65 -12.24 -0.17 4.11
N TRP A 66 -11.36 0.72 3.64
CA TRP A 66 -9.96 0.43 3.33
C TRP A 66 -9.06 0.97 4.44
N MET A 67 -8.45 0.07 5.19
CA MET A 67 -7.49 0.43 6.23
C MET A 67 -6.09 0.50 5.64
N LEU A 68 -5.36 1.60 5.83
CA LEU A 68 -3.97 1.68 5.44
C LEU A 68 -3.13 0.74 6.31
N GLU A 69 -2.42 -0.21 5.70
CA GLU A 69 -1.46 -1.06 6.41
C GLU A 69 -0.04 -0.49 6.32
N ARG A 70 0.33 0.05 5.16
CA ARG A 70 1.66 0.65 4.93
C ARG A 70 1.63 1.58 3.73
N ALA A 71 2.32 2.71 3.83
CA ALA A 71 2.61 3.58 2.69
C ALA A 71 4.09 3.46 2.31
N GLY A 72 4.36 3.34 1.01
CA GLY A 72 5.70 3.18 0.43
C GLY A 72 5.93 4.12 -0.74
N ARG A 73 7.08 4.00 -1.42
CA ARG A 73 7.39 4.90 -2.54
C ARG A 73 6.51 4.58 -3.76
N GLY A 74 5.54 5.44 -4.05
CA GLY A 74 4.67 5.32 -5.24
C GLY A 74 3.55 4.28 -5.10
N GLU A 75 3.37 3.73 -3.90
CA GLU A 75 2.33 2.73 -3.62
C GLU A 75 1.90 2.78 -2.15
N ALA A 76 0.72 2.26 -1.86
CA ALA A 76 0.27 1.98 -0.52
C ALA A 76 -0.46 0.63 -0.48
N SER A 77 -0.25 -0.14 0.59
CA SER A 77 -0.98 -1.39 0.85
C SER A 77 -2.10 -1.13 1.84
N PHE A 78 -3.30 -1.58 1.49
CA PHE A 78 -4.51 -1.45 2.28
C PHE A 78 -5.09 -2.82 2.60
N ARG A 79 -5.80 -2.93 3.72
CA ARG A 79 -6.63 -4.08 4.05
C ARG A 79 -8.10 -3.76 3.83
N VAL A 80 -8.76 -4.59 3.04
CA VAL A 80 -10.19 -4.51 2.74
C VAL A 80 -10.78 -5.91 2.81
N ASN A 81 -11.84 -6.11 3.59
CA ASN A 81 -12.49 -7.41 3.80
C ASN A 81 -11.50 -8.54 4.15
N GLY A 82 -10.49 -8.24 4.97
CA GLY A 82 -9.45 -9.18 5.38
C GLY A 82 -8.37 -9.47 4.32
N ARG A 83 -8.43 -8.84 3.15
CA ARG A 83 -7.46 -9.01 2.06
C ARG A 83 -6.56 -7.78 1.94
N GLN A 84 -5.26 -8.03 1.82
CA GLN A 84 -4.31 -6.98 1.45
C GLN A 84 -4.40 -6.66 -0.04
N VAL A 85 -4.44 -5.38 -0.35
CA VAL A 85 -4.54 -4.81 -1.68
C VAL A 85 -3.49 -3.72 -1.83
N ARG A 86 -2.79 -3.70 -2.96
CA ARG A 86 -1.85 -2.63 -3.30
C ARG A 86 -2.50 -1.63 -4.25
N VAL A 87 -2.38 -0.35 -3.94
CA VAL A 87 -2.83 0.77 -4.78
C VAL A 87 -1.59 1.56 -5.18
N MET A 88 -1.44 1.80 -6.48
CA MET A 88 -0.36 2.62 -7.04
C MET A 88 -0.78 4.08 -7.07
N VAL A 89 0.17 5.00 -7.03
CA VAL A 89 -0.10 6.41 -7.29
C VAL A 89 -0.64 6.56 -8.72
N GLU A 90 -1.77 7.28 -8.87
CA GLU A 90 -2.37 7.63 -10.17
C GLU A 90 -1.90 9.01 -10.66
#